data_AF-A0A1E5MML8-F1
#
_entry.id   AF-A0A1E5MML8-F1
#
_cell.length_a   1.000
_cell.length_b   1.000
_cell.length_c   1.000
_cell.angle_alpha   90.00
_cell.angle_beta   90.00
_cell.angle_gamma   90.00
#
_symmetry.space_group_name_H-M   'P 1'
#
loop_
_entity.id
_entity.type
_entity.pdbx_description
1 polymer ?
#
loop_
_entity_poly.entity_id
_entity_poly.type
_entity_poly.pdbx_seq_one_letter_code
_entity_poly.pdbx_strand_id
1 'polypeptide(L)'
;MATDQPLPGEDLLEAEKRRYLRAAVAALPERMRYVVENVYFGDRSVTEVAAELGITHSAVSQQRSEAMRLLRDGLAEHYGDGTAVEPVSRTTAARRSAYLARVAANAAAGVARAVHDAAAPTAVAAG
;
A
#
# COMPACT_ATOMS: atom_id res chain seq x y z
N MET A 1 -5.29 33.38 -11.99
CA MET A 1 -5.54 32.10 -11.28
C MET A 1 -4.19 31.61 -10.82
N ALA A 2 -3.92 31.62 -9.52
CA ALA A 2 -2.67 31.10 -8.98
C ALA A 2 -2.65 29.59 -9.21
N THR A 3 -1.61 29.10 -9.90
CA THR A 3 -1.34 27.67 -10.01
C THR A 3 -1.02 27.15 -8.62
N ASP A 4 -1.89 26.29 -8.10
CA ASP A 4 -1.68 25.49 -6.90
C ASP A 4 -0.62 24.43 -7.22
N GLN A 5 0.61 24.88 -7.44
CA GLN A 5 1.73 24.00 -7.67
C GLN A 5 2.35 23.70 -6.30
N PRO A 6 2.30 22.43 -5.85
CA PRO A 6 2.84 22.04 -4.55
C PRO A 6 4.31 22.47 -4.44
N LEU A 7 4.70 22.84 -3.22
CA LEU A 7 6.09 23.19 -2.94
C LEU A 7 6.97 21.94 -3.12
N PRO A 8 8.25 22.07 -3.53
CA PRO A 8 9.13 20.91 -3.79
C PRO A 8 9.23 19.90 -2.63
N GLY A 9 9.08 20.36 -1.37
CA GLY A 9 9.05 19.49 -0.19
C GLY A 9 7.73 18.73 0.00
N GLU A 10 6.60 19.30 -0.42
CA GLU A 10 5.29 18.66 -0.39
C GLU A 10 5.20 17.55 -1.44
N ASP A 11 5.77 17.78 -2.62
CA ASP A 11 5.89 16.76 -3.68
C ASP A 11 6.70 15.55 -3.22
N LEU A 12 7.79 15.78 -2.50
CA LEU A 12 8.63 14.72 -1.95
C LEU A 12 7.88 13.91 -0.90
N LEU A 13 7.23 14.57 0.06
CA LEU A 13 6.44 13.91 1.11
C LEU A 13 5.32 13.04 0.50
N GLU A 14 4.62 13.57 -0.50
CA GLU A 14 3.55 12.84 -1.19
C GLU A 14 4.09 11.65 -2.01
N ALA A 15 5.29 11.78 -2.62
CA ALA A 15 5.95 10.68 -3.29
C ALA A 15 6.34 9.56 -2.32
N GLU A 16 6.84 9.92 -1.14
CA GLU A 16 7.16 8.97 -0.05
C GLU A 16 5.90 8.25 0.45
N LYS A 17 4.83 8.99 0.74
CA LYS A 17 3.53 8.43 1.13
C LYS A 17 2.99 7.42 0.12
N ARG A 18 2.98 7.79 -1.16
CA ARG A 18 2.55 6.87 -2.23
C ARG A 18 3.40 5.61 -2.30
N ARG A 19 4.70 5.73 -2.02
CA ARG A 19 5.62 4.60 -2.06
C ARG A 19 5.43 3.68 -0.87
N TYR A 20 5.24 4.24 0.32
CA TYR A 20 4.89 3.47 1.50
C TYR A 20 3.54 2.75 1.32
N LEU A 21 2.52 3.44 0.79
CA LEU A 21 1.21 2.84 0.53
C LEU A 21 1.31 1.66 -0.44
N ARG A 22 2.11 1.78 -1.52
CA ARG A 22 2.36 0.65 -2.45
C ARG A 22 3.05 -0.53 -1.75
N ALA A 23 4.05 -0.25 -0.90
CA ALA A 23 4.70 -1.28 -0.10
C ALA A 23 3.72 -1.99 0.86
N ALA A 24 2.80 -1.23 1.45
CA ALA A 24 1.76 -1.72 2.35
C ALA A 24 0.75 -2.62 1.63
N VAL A 25 0.25 -2.20 0.45
CA VAL A 25 -0.64 -3.02 -0.38
C VAL A 25 0.05 -4.32 -0.82
N ALA A 26 1.31 -4.25 -1.26
CA ALA A 26 2.07 -5.43 -1.66
C ALA A 26 2.30 -6.45 -0.53
N ALA A 27 2.33 -5.99 0.72
CA ALA A 27 2.53 -6.80 1.93
C ALA A 27 1.26 -7.48 2.45
N LEU A 28 0.07 -7.11 1.96
CA LEU A 28 -1.19 -7.71 2.35
C LEU A 28 -1.18 -9.24 2.14
N PRO A 29 -1.94 -10.01 2.94
CA PRO A 29 -2.19 -11.42 2.65
C PRO A 29 -2.68 -11.59 1.21
N GLU A 30 -2.18 -12.59 0.50
CA GLU A 30 -2.35 -12.75 -0.95
C GLU A 30 -3.80 -12.59 -1.44
N ARG A 31 -4.75 -13.26 -0.78
CA ARG A 31 -6.19 -13.14 -1.10
C ARG A 31 -6.72 -11.72 -0.94
N MET A 32 -6.32 -11.03 0.14
CA MET A 32 -6.74 -9.65 0.40
C MET A 32 -6.11 -8.69 -0.61
N ARG A 33 -4.82 -8.89 -0.92
CA ARG A 33 -4.10 -8.11 -1.93
C ARG A 33 -4.80 -8.22 -3.29
N TYR A 34 -5.06 -9.45 -3.74
CA TYR A 34 -5.74 -9.71 -5.00
C TYR A 34 -7.09 -8.97 -5.09
N VAL A 35 -7.92 -9.07 -4.04
CA VAL A 35 -9.21 -8.37 -4.00
C VAL A 35 -9.03 -6.86 -4.05
N VAL A 36 -8.08 -6.30 -3.32
CA VAL A 36 -7.81 -4.86 -3.33
C VAL A 36 -7.32 -4.40 -4.70
N GLU A 37 -6.36 -5.11 -5.30
CA GLU A 37 -5.81 -4.82 -6.63
C GLU A 37 -6.91 -4.83 -7.69
N ASN A 38 -7.75 -5.87 -7.73
CA ASN A 38 -8.78 -6.00 -8.76
C ASN A 38 -9.93 -4.98 -8.58
N VAL A 39 -10.37 -4.74 -7.34
CA VAL A 39 -11.54 -3.86 -7.09
C VAL A 39 -11.19 -2.37 -7.15
N TYR A 40 -9.99 -1.98 -6.73
CA TYR A 40 -9.61 -0.56 -6.68
C TYR A 40 -8.68 -0.11 -7.80
N PHE A 41 -7.92 -1.02 -8.41
CA PHE A 41 -6.97 -0.69 -9.47
C PHE A 41 -7.29 -1.36 -10.80
N GLY A 42 -8.03 -2.48 -10.79
CA GLY A 42 -8.43 -3.22 -11.98
C GLY A 42 -9.80 -2.84 -12.54
N ASP A 43 -10.50 -1.88 -11.95
CA ASP A 43 -11.87 -1.48 -12.31
C ASP A 43 -12.89 -2.64 -12.35
N ARG A 44 -12.64 -3.69 -11.56
CA ARG A 44 -13.52 -4.86 -11.49
C ARG A 44 -14.55 -4.72 -10.39
N SER A 45 -15.76 -5.17 -10.66
CA SER A 45 -16.81 -5.22 -9.65
C SER A 45 -16.55 -6.30 -8.61
N VAL A 46 -17.10 -6.09 -7.41
CA VAL A 46 -17.06 -7.10 -6.33
C VAL A 46 -17.71 -8.41 -6.77
N THR A 47 -18.75 -8.34 -7.60
CA THR A 47 -19.46 -9.51 -8.14
C THR A 47 -18.57 -10.35 -9.06
N GLU A 48 -17.83 -9.73 -9.97
CA GLU A 48 -16.90 -10.43 -10.86
C GLU A 48 -15.76 -11.10 -10.10
N VAL A 49 -15.21 -10.39 -9.11
CA VAL A 49 -14.15 -10.93 -8.24
C VAL A 49 -14.67 -12.08 -7.39
N ALA A 50 -15.89 -11.99 -6.88
CA ALA A 50 -16.54 -13.06 -6.12
C ALA A 50 -16.74 -14.32 -6.98
N ALA A 51 -17.23 -14.13 -8.22
CA ALA A 51 -17.44 -15.22 -9.17
C ALA A 51 -16.13 -15.92 -9.54
N GLU A 52 -15.06 -15.17 -9.84
CA GLU A 52 -13.75 -15.75 -10.16
C GLU A 52 -13.15 -16.53 -8.98
N LEU A 53 -13.26 -15.98 -7.76
CA LEU A 53 -12.71 -16.63 -6.57
C LEU A 53 -13.58 -17.77 -6.02
N GLY A 54 -14.77 -17.99 -6.59
CA GLY A 54 -15.72 -19.00 -6.12
C GLY A 54 -16.24 -18.73 -4.71
N ILE A 55 -16.38 -17.47 -4.31
CA ILE A 55 -16.85 -17.05 -2.98
C ILE A 55 -18.03 -16.10 -3.08
N THR A 56 -18.69 -15.81 -1.95
CA THR A 56 -19.81 -14.88 -1.92
C THR A 56 -19.35 -13.42 -2.04
N HIS A 57 -20.24 -12.56 -2.52
CA HIS A 57 -20.04 -11.10 -2.52
C HIS A 57 -19.73 -10.57 -1.10
N SER A 58 -20.38 -11.11 -0.07
CA SER A 58 -20.13 -10.73 1.33
C SER A 58 -18.72 -11.10 1.79
N ALA A 59 -18.17 -12.24 1.36
CA ALA A 59 -16.80 -12.65 1.68
C ALA A 59 -15.77 -11.70 1.04
N VAL A 60 -15.98 -11.27 -0.21
CA VAL A 60 -15.12 -10.26 -0.85
C VAL A 60 -15.18 -8.92 -0.09
N SER A 61 -16.37 -8.46 0.29
CA SER A 61 -16.54 -7.25 1.09
C SER A 61 -15.87 -7.33 2.46
N GLN A 62 -15.90 -8.50 3.11
CA GLN A 62 -15.16 -8.74 4.35
C GLN A 62 -13.64 -8.69 4.13
N GLN A 63 -13.13 -9.34 3.09
CA GLN A 63 -11.70 -9.30 2.75
C GLN A 63 -11.22 -7.88 2.48
N ARG A 64 -12.00 -7.06 1.76
CA ARG A 64 -11.71 -5.63 1.57
C ARG A 64 -11.67 -4.88 2.90
N SER A 65 -12.65 -5.13 3.76
CA SER A 65 -12.75 -4.45 5.05
C SER A 65 -11.55 -4.78 5.95
N GLU A 66 -11.14 -6.04 6.01
CA GLU A 66 -9.95 -6.46 6.76
C GLU A 66 -8.66 -5.94 6.14
N ALA A 67 -8.54 -5.92 4.81
CA ALA A 67 -7.41 -5.33 4.12
C ALA A 67 -7.24 -3.85 4.48
N MET A 68 -8.32 -3.08 4.45
CA MET A 68 -8.29 -1.66 4.81
C MET A 68 -7.92 -1.42 6.27
N ARG A 69 -8.26 -2.33 7.19
CA ARG A 69 -7.81 -2.25 8.59
C ARG A 69 -6.32 -2.52 8.73
N LEU A 70 -5.79 -3.53 8.03
CA LEU A 70 -4.35 -3.79 8.00
C LEU A 70 -3.57 -2.62 7.39
N LEU A 71 -4.08 -2.03 6.31
CA LEU A 71 -3.47 -0.84 5.70
C LEU A 71 -3.44 0.33 6.69
N ARG A 72 -4.53 0.57 7.42
CA ARG A 72 -4.56 1.59 8.49
C ARG A 72 -3.56 1.30 9.59
N ASP A 73 -3.47 0.06 10.07
CA ASP A 73 -2.49 -0.33 11.09
C ASP A 73 -1.05 -0.08 10.59
N GLY A 74 -0.75 -0.40 9.33
CA GLY A 74 0.57 -0.17 8.74
C GLY A 74 0.90 1.32 8.55
N LEU A 75 -0.09 2.14 8.18
CA LEU A 75 0.07 3.59 8.07
C LEU A 75 0.27 4.23 9.45
N ALA A 76 -0.51 3.80 10.45
CA ALA A 76 -0.39 4.28 11.83
C ALA A 76 0.98 3.92 12.44
N GLU A 77 1.50 2.73 12.16
CA GLU A 77 2.83 2.32 12.62
C GLU A 77 3.96 3.22 12.08
N HIS A 78 3.84 3.68 10.82
CA HIS A 78 4.91 4.42 10.15
C HIS A 78 4.78 5.95 10.27
N TYR A 79 3.55 6.46 10.27
CA TYR A 79 3.27 7.90 10.37
C TYR A 79 2.77 8.33 11.76
N GLY A 80 2.60 7.39 12.69
CA GLY A 80 2.28 7.70 14.06
C GLY A 80 3.37 8.57 14.69
N ASP A 81 2.96 9.43 15.62
CA ASP A 81 3.84 10.28 16.42
C ASP A 81 4.58 9.50 17.53
N GLY A 82 4.71 8.18 17.37
CA GLY A 82 5.26 7.27 18.39
C GLY A 82 4.25 6.87 19.47
N THR A 83 3.00 7.34 19.43
CA THR A 83 1.95 6.82 20.30
C THR A 83 1.51 5.43 19.86
N ALA A 84 1.34 4.53 20.82
CA ALA A 84 0.83 3.20 20.56
C ALA A 84 -0.63 3.29 20.09
N VAL A 85 -0.86 3.12 18.79
CA VAL A 85 -2.21 3.10 18.21
C VAL A 85 -2.79 1.70 18.40
N GLU A 86 -3.97 1.63 19.01
CA GLU A 86 -4.73 0.38 19.15
C GLU A 86 -5.01 -0.25 17.78
N PRO A 87 -4.74 -1.55 17.59
CA PRO A 87 -4.92 -2.21 16.30
C PRO A 87 -6.37 -2.14 15.83
N VAL A 88 -6.60 -1.70 14.60
CA VAL A 88 -7.93 -1.72 13.98
C VAL A 88 -8.20 -3.08 13.33
N SER A 89 -7.15 -3.80 12.89
CA SER A 89 -7.29 -5.12 12.29
C SER A 89 -7.85 -6.15 13.27
N ARG A 90 -8.76 -7.00 12.77
CA ARG A 90 -9.32 -8.13 13.55
C ARG A 90 -8.55 -9.43 13.34
N THR A 91 -7.40 -9.39 12.67
CA THR A 91 -6.56 -10.58 12.49
C THR A 91 -5.80 -10.92 13.77
N THR A 92 -5.14 -12.08 13.79
CA THR A 92 -4.31 -12.47 14.93
C THR A 92 -3.07 -11.57 15.03
N ALA A 93 -2.56 -11.37 16.26
CA ALA A 93 -1.35 -10.57 16.49
C ALA A 93 -0.15 -11.06 15.65
N ALA A 94 0.03 -12.37 15.51
CA ALA A 94 1.08 -12.96 14.68
C ALA A 94 0.92 -12.60 13.19
N ARG A 95 -0.29 -12.64 12.64
CA ARG A 95 -0.54 -12.27 11.23
C ARG A 95 -0.34 -10.78 11.00
N ARG A 96 -0.75 -9.95 11.95
CA ARG A 96 -0.52 -8.49 11.92
C ARG A 96 0.97 -8.18 11.95
N SER A 97 1.72 -8.78 12.87
CA SER A 97 3.18 -8.62 12.97
C SER A 97 3.88 -9.04 11.67
N ALA A 98 3.52 -10.21 11.12
CA ALA A 98 4.08 -10.66 9.83
C ALA A 98 3.73 -9.73 8.66
N TYR A 99 2.54 -9.10 8.68
CA TYR A 99 2.19 -8.05 7.73
C TYR A 99 3.10 -6.83 7.90
N LEU A 100 3.19 -6.25 9.10
CA LEU A 100 4.00 -5.06 9.38
C LEU A 100 5.48 -5.27 9.02
N ALA A 101 6.05 -6.43 9.35
CA ALA A 101 7.41 -6.78 8.97
C ALA A 101 7.62 -6.77 7.44
N ARG A 102 6.64 -7.28 6.67
CA ARG A 102 6.68 -7.23 5.19
C ARG A 102 6.54 -5.82 4.66
N VAL A 103 5.71 -4.97 5.29
CA VAL A 103 5.60 -3.55 4.91
C VAL A 103 6.96 -2.87 5.04
N ALA A 104 7.63 -3.04 6.18
CA ALA A 104 8.94 -2.46 6.45
C ALA A 104 9.99 -2.92 5.42
N ALA A 105 10.05 -4.22 5.13
CA ALA A 105 10.96 -4.78 4.12
C ALA A 105 10.69 -4.21 2.71
N ASN A 106 9.42 -4.16 2.29
CA ASN A 106 9.02 -3.64 0.99
C ASN A 106 9.32 -2.13 0.86
N ALA A 107 9.08 -1.36 1.92
CA ALA A 107 9.35 0.08 1.94
C ALA A 107 10.85 0.36 1.78
N ALA A 108 11.69 -0.36 2.54
CA ALA A 108 13.15 -0.26 2.46
C ALA A 108 13.68 -0.65 1.06
N ALA A 109 13.18 -1.75 0.49
CA ALA A 109 13.54 -2.18 -0.87
C ALA A 109 13.13 -1.14 -1.92
N GLY A 110 11.98 -0.51 -1.74
CA GLY A 110 11.58 0.63 -2.55
C GLY A 110 12.61 1.76 -2.46
N VAL A 111 13.16 2.05 -1.28
CA VAL A 111 14.04 3.22 -1.05
C VAL A 111 15.33 3.00 -1.80
N ALA A 112 15.90 1.81 -1.65
CA ALA A 112 17.07 1.39 -2.41
C ALA A 112 16.86 1.54 -3.92
N ARG A 113 15.68 1.17 -4.45
CA ARG A 113 15.38 1.33 -5.88
C ARG A 113 15.34 2.79 -6.32
N ALA A 114 14.63 3.67 -5.61
CA ALA A 114 14.58 5.07 -6.03
C ALA A 114 15.93 5.79 -5.91
N VAL A 115 16.73 5.44 -4.90
CA VAL A 115 18.12 5.95 -4.79
C VAL A 115 18.95 5.48 -5.98
N HIS A 116 18.81 4.21 -6.39
CA HIS A 116 19.47 3.70 -7.58
C HIS A 116 19.02 4.42 -8.86
N ASP A 117 17.71 4.62 -9.04
CA ASP A 117 17.14 5.31 -10.21
C ASP A 117 17.58 6.79 -10.28
N ALA A 118 17.72 7.46 -9.14
CA ALA A 118 18.20 8.84 -9.07
C ALA A 118 19.72 8.96 -9.29
N ALA A 119 20.49 7.93 -8.94
CA ALA A 119 21.94 7.87 -9.15
C ALA A 119 22.34 7.35 -10.54
N ALA A 120 21.41 6.73 -11.27
CA ALA A 120 21.63 6.31 -12.65
C ALA A 120 21.85 7.56 -13.53
N PRO A 121 23.00 7.69 -14.22
CA PRO A 121 23.21 8.81 -15.12
C PRO A 121 22.12 8.78 -16.19
N THR A 122 21.50 9.94 -16.43
CA THR A 122 20.52 10.14 -17.50
C THR A 122 21.28 10.02 -18.83
N ALA A 123 21.53 8.80 -19.27
CA ALA A 123 22.06 8.49 -20.59
C ALA A 123 20.95 8.70 -21.61
N VAL A 124 20.54 9.96 -21.78
CA VAL A 124 19.82 10.38 -22.97
C VAL A 124 20.87 10.53 -24.05
N ALA A 125 20.88 9.54 -24.93
CA ALA A 125 21.60 9.56 -26.18
C ALA A 125 21.24 10.82 -26.97
N ALA A 126 22.25 11.62 -27.33
CA ALA A 126 22.17 12.55 -28.45
C ALA A 126 23.09 12.00 -29.54
N GLY A 127 22.46 11.33 -30.50
CA GLY A 127 22.96 11.14 -31.86
C GLY A 127 22.21 12.07 -32.81
#